data_AF-A0A4E9G1F1-F1
#
_entry.id   AF-A0A4E9G1F1-F1
#
_cell.length_a   1.000
_cell.length_b   1.000
_cell.length_c   1.000
_cell.angle_alpha   90.00
_cell.angle_beta   90.00
_cell.angle_gamma   90.00
#
_symmetry.space_group_name_H-M   'P 1'
#
loop_
_entity.id
_entity.type
_entity.pdbx_description
1 polymer ?
#
loop_
_entity_poly.entity_id
_entity_poly.type
_entity_poly.pdbx_seq_one_letter_code
_entity_poly.pdbx_strand_id
1 'polypeptide(L)'
;MTDERNTLKCIFGRSFDDLQLRNKLSQLCATYLGGIWTTVPSEQIRIATQRRLSPRLLGIFPGGRFEEYIPSRPLTNDEYCKACVAQEVGRILARIHSLDMPISKECRLAQFVDDMIERLRSSDRWKTQNYPMHTTLAKVDKALYPDLITIDLLAEELEICKKCLAQSGSPLVFSNNDLHEGNLLYVMVSKLLIRV
;
A
#
# COMPACT_ATOMS: atom_id res chain seq x y z
N MET A 1 -17.55 -38.09 18.70
CA MET A 1 -17.77 -37.79 17.27
C MET A 1 -17.43 -36.33 17.06
N THR A 2 -16.41 -36.02 16.28
CA THR A 2 -16.13 -34.66 15.82
C THR A 2 -17.27 -34.25 14.89
N ASP A 3 -18.04 -33.22 15.25
CA ASP A 3 -19.08 -32.67 14.38
C ASP A 3 -18.44 -32.24 13.05
N GLU A 4 -18.76 -32.95 11.96
CA GLU A 4 -18.19 -32.69 10.64
C GLU A 4 -18.39 -31.22 10.20
N ARG A 5 -19.44 -30.55 10.71
CA ARG A 5 -19.72 -29.12 10.44
C ARG A 5 -18.68 -28.16 11.01
N ASN A 6 -17.87 -28.61 11.97
CA ASN A 6 -16.82 -27.82 12.62
C ASN A 6 -15.42 -28.11 12.08
N THR A 7 -15.29 -28.94 11.03
CA THR A 7 -14.02 -29.07 10.32
C THR A 7 -13.62 -27.74 9.69
N LEU A 8 -12.31 -27.42 9.65
CA LEU A 8 -11.83 -26.20 8.98
C LEU A 8 -12.33 -26.13 7.53
N LYS A 9 -12.37 -27.27 6.84
CA LYS A 9 -12.88 -27.37 5.46
C LYS A 9 -14.35 -26.93 5.36
N CYS A 10 -15.22 -27.37 6.28
CA CYS A 10 -16.61 -26.92 6.30
C CYS A 10 -16.72 -25.44 6.69
N ILE A 11 -15.96 -24.97 7.67
CA ILE A 11 -16.02 -23.57 8.13
C ILE A 11 -15.56 -22.62 7.01
N PHE A 12 -14.42 -22.90 6.37
CA PHE A 12 -13.89 -22.10 5.27
C PHE A 12 -14.66 -22.27 3.95
N GLY A 13 -15.58 -23.23 3.87
CA GLY A 13 -16.51 -23.38 2.75
C GLY A 13 -17.80 -22.56 2.89
N ARG A 14 -18.01 -21.87 4.02
CA ARG A 14 -19.22 -21.08 4.28
C ARG A 14 -19.22 -19.74 3.53
N SER A 15 -20.39 -19.11 3.47
CA SER A 15 -20.55 -17.76 2.95
C SER A 15 -19.68 -16.76 3.72
N PHE A 16 -19.23 -15.71 3.05
CA PHE A 16 -18.38 -14.65 3.62
C PHE A 16 -19.08 -13.78 4.68
N ASP A 17 -20.41 -13.87 4.74
CA ASP A 17 -21.22 -13.25 5.80
C ASP A 17 -21.47 -14.18 6.99
N ASP A 18 -20.97 -15.41 6.95
CA ASP A 18 -21.17 -16.39 8.03
C ASP A 18 -20.34 -16.03 9.27
N LEU A 19 -21.04 -15.94 10.41
CA LEU A 19 -20.45 -15.59 11.70
C LEU A 19 -19.47 -16.65 12.22
N GLN A 20 -19.71 -17.94 11.95
CA GLN A 20 -18.78 -19.00 12.36
C GLN A 20 -17.48 -18.92 11.57
N LEU A 21 -17.53 -18.58 10.27
CA LEU A 21 -16.34 -18.30 9.48
C LEU A 21 -15.56 -17.13 10.07
N ARG A 22 -16.21 -15.99 10.35
CA ARG A 22 -15.55 -14.80 10.93
C ARG A 22 -14.96 -15.08 12.31
N ASN A 23 -15.70 -15.75 13.19
CA ASN A 23 -15.22 -16.13 14.52
C ASN A 23 -14.02 -17.08 14.42
N LYS A 24 -14.05 -18.04 13.49
CA LYS A 24 -12.92 -18.96 13.31
C LYS A 24 -11.69 -18.26 12.74
N LEU A 25 -11.87 -17.35 11.79
CA LEU A 25 -10.81 -16.47 11.28
C LEU A 25 -10.20 -15.65 12.40
N SER A 26 -11.01 -14.93 13.18
CA SER A 26 -10.55 -14.17 14.35
C SER A 26 -9.74 -15.05 15.31
N GLN A 27 -10.26 -16.22 15.68
CA GLN A 27 -9.56 -17.16 16.56
C GLN A 27 -8.19 -17.59 15.99
N LEU A 28 -8.14 -18.00 14.72
CA LEU A 28 -6.89 -18.44 14.10
C LEU A 28 -5.85 -17.32 14.06
N CYS A 29 -6.30 -16.09 13.83
CA CYS A 29 -5.39 -14.97 13.67
C CYS A 29 -4.88 -14.46 15.02
N ALA A 30 -5.74 -14.42 16.04
CA ALA A 30 -5.31 -14.24 17.42
C ALA A 30 -4.24 -15.28 17.82
N THR A 31 -4.44 -16.54 17.43
CA THR A 31 -3.55 -17.66 17.80
C THR A 31 -2.21 -17.61 17.09
N TYR A 32 -2.19 -17.40 15.77
CA TYR A 32 -0.98 -17.57 14.95
C TYR A 32 -0.25 -16.26 14.63
N LEU A 33 -0.95 -15.12 14.63
CA LEU A 33 -0.36 -13.82 14.27
C LEU A 33 -0.11 -12.93 15.49
N GLY A 34 -0.89 -13.05 16.57
CA GLY A 34 -0.72 -12.24 17.79
C GLY A 34 -0.99 -10.75 17.59
N GLY A 35 -0.47 -9.87 18.46
CA GLY A 35 -0.60 -8.41 18.30
C GLY A 35 -2.05 -7.92 18.26
N ILE A 36 -2.40 -7.02 17.31
CA ILE A 36 -3.77 -6.47 17.17
C ILE A 36 -4.83 -7.55 16.95
N TRP A 37 -4.43 -8.74 16.49
CA TRP A 37 -5.32 -9.85 16.23
C TRP A 37 -5.92 -10.48 17.48
N THR A 38 -5.31 -10.28 18.65
CA THR A 38 -5.87 -10.76 19.93
C THR A 38 -6.96 -9.84 20.47
N THR A 39 -7.09 -8.61 19.92
CA THR A 39 -8.00 -7.58 20.43
C THR A 39 -9.08 -7.16 19.44
N VAL A 40 -8.95 -7.49 18.14
CA VAL A 40 -9.95 -7.11 17.14
C VAL A 40 -11.24 -7.93 17.28
N PRO A 41 -12.42 -7.31 17.45
CA PRO A 41 -13.69 -8.03 17.49
C PRO A 41 -13.98 -8.70 16.14
N SER A 42 -14.52 -9.93 16.17
CA SER A 42 -14.77 -10.71 14.96
C SER A 42 -15.81 -10.07 14.03
N GLU A 43 -16.70 -9.24 14.57
CA GLU A 43 -17.70 -8.49 13.83
C GLU A 43 -17.08 -7.42 12.92
N GLN A 44 -15.88 -6.95 13.25
CA GLN A 44 -15.14 -5.97 12.46
C GLN A 44 -14.38 -6.62 11.28
N ILE A 45 -14.30 -7.95 11.23
CA ILE A 45 -13.66 -8.68 10.13
C ILE A 45 -14.64 -8.79 8.96
N ARG A 46 -14.37 -8.06 7.87
CA ARG A 46 -15.17 -8.09 6.63
C ARG A 46 -14.48 -8.89 5.55
N ILE A 47 -15.05 -10.03 5.18
CA ILE A 47 -14.51 -10.87 4.12
C ILE A 47 -15.01 -10.36 2.76
N ALA A 48 -14.08 -10.07 1.83
CA ALA A 48 -14.40 -9.58 0.50
C ALA A 48 -14.19 -10.68 -0.57
N THR A 49 -14.63 -10.43 -1.79
CA THR A 49 -14.21 -11.21 -2.96
C THR A 49 -13.80 -10.23 -4.05
N GLN A 50 -12.64 -10.43 -4.66
CA GLN A 50 -12.13 -9.52 -5.70
C GLN A 50 -11.69 -10.25 -6.96
N ARG A 51 -11.70 -9.51 -8.08
CA ARG A 51 -11.35 -9.98 -9.44
C ARG A 51 -9.83 -10.10 -9.61
N ARG A 52 -9.43 -10.97 -10.56
CA ARG A 52 -8.12 -11.63 -10.77
C ARG A 52 -6.85 -10.78 -10.97
N LEU A 53 -6.86 -9.47 -10.71
CA LEU A 53 -5.64 -8.63 -10.84
C LEU A 53 -4.83 -8.53 -9.55
N SER A 54 -5.49 -8.68 -8.40
CA SER A 54 -4.89 -8.69 -7.08
C SER A 54 -5.09 -10.05 -6.40
N PRO A 55 -4.29 -10.39 -5.38
CA PRO A 55 -4.59 -11.51 -4.51
C PRO A 55 -6.00 -11.36 -3.95
N ARG A 56 -6.75 -12.46 -3.89
CA ARG A 56 -8.13 -12.43 -3.40
C ARG A 56 -8.16 -11.93 -1.96
N LEU A 57 -8.82 -10.80 -1.73
CA LEU A 57 -9.05 -10.27 -0.39
C LEU A 57 -9.93 -11.24 0.40
N LEU A 58 -9.47 -11.74 1.54
CA LEU A 58 -10.17 -12.69 2.42
C LEU A 58 -10.73 -12.00 3.67
N GLY A 59 -10.39 -10.74 3.93
CA GLY A 59 -10.77 -10.05 5.15
C GLY A 59 -10.20 -8.64 5.25
N ILE A 60 -10.93 -7.70 5.83
CA ILE A 60 -10.49 -6.34 6.17
C ILE A 60 -10.90 -6.05 7.61
N PHE A 61 -10.05 -5.35 8.36
CA PHE A 61 -10.29 -4.89 9.72
C PHE A 61 -9.44 -3.63 9.99
N PRO A 62 -9.67 -2.87 11.08
CA PRO A 62 -8.88 -1.68 11.37
C PRO A 62 -7.38 -2.00 11.47
N GLY A 63 -6.58 -1.39 10.60
CA GLY A 63 -5.12 -1.54 10.58
C GLY A 63 -4.59 -2.67 9.70
N GLY A 64 -5.43 -3.45 8.99
CA GLY A 64 -4.91 -4.47 8.08
C GLY A 64 -5.93 -5.23 7.26
N ARG A 65 -5.46 -6.28 6.57
CA ARG A 65 -6.25 -7.16 5.71
C ARG A 65 -5.70 -8.59 5.64
N PHE A 66 -6.57 -9.54 5.33
CA PHE A 66 -6.21 -10.88 4.86
C PHE A 66 -6.36 -10.95 3.36
N GLU A 67 -5.40 -11.55 2.69
CA GLU A 67 -5.46 -11.80 1.26
C GLU A 67 -4.92 -13.21 0.97
N GLU A 68 -5.28 -13.73 -0.19
CA GLU A 68 -4.76 -14.98 -0.71
C GLU A 68 -3.24 -14.95 -0.73
N TYR A 69 -2.63 -15.98 -0.15
CA TYR A 69 -1.20 -16.17 -0.29
C TYR A 69 -0.88 -16.58 -1.73
N ILE A 70 0.03 -15.83 -2.37
CA ILE A 70 0.55 -16.13 -3.70
C ILE A 70 1.95 -16.71 -3.55
N PRO A 71 2.17 -18.02 -3.82
CA PRO A 71 3.50 -18.62 -3.81
C PRO A 71 4.42 -17.94 -4.84
N SER A 72 5.28 -17.06 -4.34
CA SER A 72 6.11 -16.16 -5.14
C SER A 72 7.26 -15.61 -4.30
N ARG A 73 8.15 -14.87 -4.94
CA ARG A 73 9.14 -14.02 -4.26
C ARG A 73 9.08 -12.60 -4.82
N PRO A 74 9.44 -11.56 -4.03
CA PRO A 74 9.66 -10.24 -4.59
C PRO A 74 10.84 -10.26 -5.58
N LEU A 75 10.87 -9.27 -6.46
CA LEU A 75 12.05 -8.99 -7.28
C LEU A 75 13.18 -8.42 -6.41
N THR A 76 14.42 -8.63 -6.84
CA THR A 76 15.55 -7.87 -6.33
C THR A 76 15.68 -6.53 -7.06
N ASN A 77 16.43 -5.58 -6.50
CA ASN A 77 16.75 -4.33 -7.18
C ASN A 77 17.46 -4.57 -8.53
N ASP A 78 18.39 -5.53 -8.59
CA ASP A 78 19.09 -5.88 -9.85
C ASP A 78 18.13 -6.44 -10.91
N GLU A 79 17.11 -7.19 -10.50
CA GLU A 79 16.08 -7.70 -11.42
C GLU A 79 15.14 -6.59 -11.88
N TYR A 80 14.75 -5.69 -10.97
CA TYR A 80 13.90 -4.55 -11.27
C TYR A 80 14.52 -3.65 -12.36
N CYS A 81 15.84 -3.51 -12.38
CA CYS A 81 16.58 -2.75 -13.39
C CYS A 81 16.66 -3.43 -14.78
N LYS A 82 16.19 -4.66 -14.96
CA LYS A 82 16.27 -5.37 -16.25
C LYS A 82 15.21 -4.83 -17.21
N ALA A 83 15.61 -4.57 -18.46
CA ALA A 83 14.71 -4.09 -19.51
C ALA A 83 13.48 -4.99 -19.75
N CYS A 84 13.65 -6.32 -19.64
CA CYS A 84 12.53 -7.26 -19.76
C CYS A 84 11.50 -7.10 -18.62
N VAL A 85 11.95 -6.82 -17.40
CA VAL A 85 11.06 -6.53 -16.26
C VAL A 85 10.34 -5.21 -16.48
N ALA A 86 11.05 -4.15 -16.90
CA ALA A 86 10.44 -2.86 -17.21
C ALA A 86 9.33 -2.97 -18.28
N GLN A 87 9.51 -3.83 -19.29
CA GLN A 87 8.47 -4.11 -20.29
C GLN A 87 7.22 -4.75 -19.67
N GLU A 88 7.38 -5.76 -18.82
CA GLU A 88 6.24 -6.39 -18.13
C GLU A 88 5.54 -5.41 -17.19
N VAL A 89 6.30 -4.65 -16.40
CA VAL A 89 5.78 -3.60 -15.52
C VAL A 89 4.96 -2.58 -16.32
N GLY A 90 5.46 -2.14 -17.47
CA GLY A 90 4.73 -1.23 -18.36
C GLY A 90 3.38 -1.80 -18.82
N ARG A 91 3.31 -3.10 -19.16
CA ARG A 91 2.05 -3.75 -19.53
C ARG A 91 1.08 -3.86 -18.35
N ILE A 92 1.58 -4.14 -17.15
CA ILE A 92 0.74 -4.22 -15.95
C ILE A 92 0.21 -2.83 -15.59
N LEU A 93 1.06 -1.79 -15.58
CA LEU A 93 0.65 -0.41 -15.32
C LEU A 93 -0.37 0.09 -16.35
N ALA A 94 -0.17 -0.20 -17.64
CA ALA A 94 -1.15 0.17 -18.67
C ALA A 94 -2.54 -0.44 -18.38
N ARG A 95 -2.59 -1.69 -17.89
CA ARG A 95 -3.84 -2.33 -17.46
C ARG A 95 -4.44 -1.65 -16.23
N ILE A 96 -3.63 -1.36 -15.21
CA ILE A 96 -4.07 -0.69 -13.98
C ILE A 96 -4.62 0.71 -14.29
N HIS A 97 -3.89 1.51 -15.08
CA HIS A 97 -4.28 2.86 -15.46
C HIS A 97 -5.55 2.89 -16.33
N SER A 98 -5.90 1.76 -16.97
CA SER A 98 -7.13 1.61 -17.76
C SER A 98 -8.34 1.16 -16.94
N LEU A 99 -8.20 0.89 -15.64
CA LEU A 99 -9.32 0.48 -14.79
C LEU A 99 -10.24 1.66 -14.49
N ASP A 100 -11.53 1.52 -14.81
CA ASP A 100 -12.57 2.43 -14.32
C ASP A 100 -13.01 2.00 -12.93
N MET A 101 -12.34 2.56 -11.92
CA MET A 101 -12.60 2.25 -10.52
C MET A 101 -13.76 3.11 -9.97
N PRO A 102 -14.68 2.53 -9.18
CA PRO A 102 -15.80 3.25 -8.57
C PRO A 102 -15.35 4.04 -7.32
N ILE A 103 -14.37 4.92 -7.49
CA ILE A 103 -13.80 5.80 -6.47
C ILE A 103 -13.83 7.25 -6.97
N SER A 104 -13.57 8.21 -6.08
CA SER A 104 -13.43 9.62 -6.49
C SER A 104 -12.31 9.77 -7.53
N LYS A 105 -12.60 10.52 -8.59
CA LYS A 105 -11.67 10.84 -9.68
C LYS A 105 -10.97 12.20 -9.48
N GLU A 106 -11.19 12.83 -8.31
CA GLU A 106 -10.53 14.09 -7.96
C GLU A 106 -9.07 13.85 -7.57
N CYS A 107 -8.18 14.74 -8.01
CA CYS A 107 -6.79 14.71 -7.58
C CYS A 107 -6.68 15.19 -6.12
N ARG A 108 -6.46 14.25 -5.19
CA ARG A 108 -6.32 14.55 -3.76
C ARG A 108 -4.89 14.78 -3.30
N LEU A 109 -3.91 14.72 -4.21
CA LEU A 109 -2.49 14.79 -3.84
C LEU A 109 -2.14 16.11 -3.15
N ALA A 110 -2.65 17.24 -3.66
CA ALA A 110 -2.43 18.55 -3.04
C ALA A 110 -2.97 18.60 -1.61
N GLN A 111 -4.22 18.17 -1.41
CA GLN A 111 -4.83 18.14 -0.09
C GLN A 111 -4.13 17.18 0.87
N PHE A 112 -3.74 15.99 0.40
CA PHE A 112 -2.98 15.03 1.20
C PHE A 112 -1.64 15.60 1.70
N VAL A 113 -0.95 16.34 0.82
CA VAL A 113 0.31 17.00 1.15
C VAL A 113 0.09 18.12 2.18
N ASP A 114 -0.95 18.94 2.01
CA ASP A 114 -1.30 20.00 2.96
C ASP A 114 -1.64 19.41 4.35
N ASP A 115 -2.44 18.34 4.40
CA ASP A 115 -2.75 17.61 5.63
C ASP A 115 -1.50 17.00 6.29
N MET A 116 -0.50 16.60 5.49
CA MET A 116 0.77 16.08 6.01
C MET A 116 1.61 17.20 6.63
N ILE A 117 1.70 18.37 5.99
CA ILE A 117 2.38 19.54 6.55
C ILE A 117 1.73 19.98 7.86
N GLU A 118 0.40 20.07 7.93
CA GLU A 118 -0.31 20.47 9.15
C GLU A 118 -0.11 19.47 10.30
N ARG A 119 -0.09 18.16 10.00
CA ARG A 119 0.27 17.14 11.00
C ARG A 119 1.70 17.29 11.49
N LEU A 120 2.66 17.60 10.61
CA LEU A 120 4.04 17.84 11.00
C LEU A 120 4.17 19.10 11.86
N ARG A 121 3.52 20.21 11.49
CA ARG A 121 3.48 21.46 12.29
C ARG A 121 2.90 21.25 13.68
N SER A 122 1.90 20.38 13.80
CA SER A 122 1.24 20.05 15.06
C SER A 122 2.04 19.06 15.91
N SER A 123 3.10 18.45 15.37
CA SER A 123 3.94 17.51 16.12
C SER A 123 4.95 18.23 17.00
N ASP A 124 4.97 17.89 18.29
CA ASP A 124 5.95 18.44 19.25
C ASP A 124 7.40 18.27 18.79
N ARG A 125 7.69 17.19 18.06
CA ARG A 125 9.01 16.87 17.51
C ARG A 125 9.49 17.89 16.46
N TRP A 126 8.58 18.47 15.70
CA TRP A 126 8.91 19.32 14.55
C TRP A 126 8.63 20.80 14.81
N LYS A 127 7.73 21.11 15.76
CA LYS A 127 7.34 22.48 16.08
C LYS A 127 8.47 23.34 16.66
N THR A 128 9.44 22.71 17.32
CA THR A 128 10.49 23.41 18.09
C THR A 128 11.89 23.21 17.56
N GLN A 129 12.06 22.40 16.51
CA GLN A 129 13.39 21.91 16.12
C GLN A 129 13.62 21.96 14.61
N ASN A 130 14.71 22.64 14.23
CA ASN A 130 15.27 22.60 12.88
C ASN A 130 16.26 21.44 12.80
N TYR A 131 16.30 20.75 11.66
CA TYR A 131 17.11 19.54 11.49
C TYR A 131 18.30 19.80 10.56
N PRO A 132 19.54 19.45 10.94
CA PRO A 132 20.69 19.58 10.05
C PRO A 132 20.52 18.75 8.77
N MET A 133 20.61 19.42 7.62
CA MET A 133 20.53 18.74 6.32
C MET A 133 21.90 18.17 5.94
N HIS A 134 21.92 16.88 5.63
CA HIS A 134 23.11 16.22 5.11
C HIS A 134 22.70 15.25 4.00
N THR A 135 23.52 15.20 2.96
CA THR A 135 23.34 14.23 1.89
C THR A 135 23.94 12.88 2.32
N THR A 136 23.27 11.79 2.00
CA THR A 136 23.76 10.43 2.31
C THR A 136 24.54 9.86 1.12
N LEU A 137 23.84 9.31 0.14
CA LEU A 137 24.43 8.72 -1.07
C LEU A 137 24.56 9.74 -2.21
N ALA A 138 23.74 10.78 -2.22
CA ALA A 138 23.77 11.80 -3.26
C ALA A 138 24.98 12.72 -3.07
N LYS A 139 25.77 12.91 -4.13
CA LYS A 139 26.85 13.92 -4.16
C LYS A 139 26.29 15.18 -4.79
N VAL A 140 25.82 16.10 -3.94
CA VAL A 140 25.21 17.36 -4.36
C VAL A 140 26.11 18.51 -3.90
N ASP A 141 26.26 19.53 -4.75
CA ASP A 141 26.95 20.76 -4.36
C ASP A 141 26.25 21.37 -3.13
N LYS A 142 27.04 21.79 -2.13
CA LYS A 142 26.55 22.39 -0.89
C LYS A 142 25.69 23.64 -1.13
N ALA A 143 25.92 24.35 -2.24
CA ALA A 143 25.12 25.52 -2.60
C ALA A 143 23.66 25.17 -3.01
N LEU A 144 23.35 23.91 -3.30
CA LEU A 144 22.04 23.49 -3.80
C LEU A 144 21.09 22.98 -2.71
N TYR A 145 21.52 22.96 -1.44
CA TYR A 145 20.67 22.54 -0.34
C TYR A 145 20.96 23.34 0.93
N PRO A 146 19.95 23.59 1.77
CA PRO A 146 20.10 24.40 2.97
C PRO A 146 21.00 23.73 4.03
N ASP A 147 21.43 24.46 5.04
CA ASP A 147 22.06 23.87 6.23
C ASP A 147 21.05 23.21 7.16
N LEU A 148 19.82 23.72 7.19
CA LEU A 148 18.75 23.27 8.07
C LEU A 148 17.47 22.99 7.27
N ILE A 149 16.79 21.90 7.63
CA ILE A 149 15.44 21.60 7.21
C ILE A 149 14.47 22.11 8.27
N THR A 150 13.52 22.93 7.83
CA THR A 150 12.39 23.41 8.63
C THR A 150 11.09 22.96 7.96
N ILE A 151 9.99 22.92 8.72
CA ILE A 151 8.68 22.59 8.13
C ILE A 151 8.23 23.65 7.12
N ASP A 152 8.56 24.92 7.35
CA ASP A 152 8.21 25.99 6.41
C ASP A 152 8.97 25.85 5.09
N LEU A 153 10.25 25.45 5.14
CA LEU A 153 11.00 25.14 3.92
C LEU A 153 10.37 23.95 3.17
N LEU A 154 10.00 22.87 3.86
CA LEU A 154 9.31 21.75 3.24
C LEU A 154 7.97 22.17 2.61
N ALA A 155 7.23 23.07 3.27
CA ALA A 155 5.98 23.61 2.74
C ALA A 155 6.21 24.43 1.46
N GLU A 156 7.24 25.28 1.41
CA GLU A 156 7.62 26.02 0.20
C GLU A 156 7.98 25.09 -0.96
N GLU A 157 8.81 24.06 -0.72
CA GLU A 157 9.16 23.06 -1.74
C GLU A 157 7.93 22.32 -2.27
N LEU A 158 6.97 22.00 -1.38
CA LEU A 158 5.72 21.37 -1.77
C LEU A 158 4.80 22.30 -2.56
N GLU A 159 4.80 23.61 -2.31
CA GLU A 159 4.12 24.59 -3.16
C GLU A 159 4.70 24.62 -4.58
N ILE A 160 6.02 24.53 -4.71
CA ILE A 160 6.68 24.41 -6.02
C ILE A 160 6.21 23.13 -6.71
N CYS A 161 6.21 22.00 -6.00
CA CYS A 161 5.71 20.72 -6.53
C CYS A 161 4.25 20.82 -7.01
N LYS A 162 3.38 21.48 -6.24
CA LYS A 162 1.97 21.70 -6.60
C LYS A 162 1.83 22.53 -7.89
N LYS A 163 2.62 23.59 -8.04
CA LYS A 163 2.65 24.41 -9.27
C LYS A 163 3.10 23.61 -10.48
N CYS A 164 4.16 22.81 -10.35
CA CYS A 164 4.63 21.92 -11.41
C CYS A 164 3.58 20.88 -11.78
N LEU A 165 2.93 20.27 -10.80
CA LEU A 165 1.88 19.27 -11.04
C LEU A 165 0.69 19.86 -11.81
N ALA A 166 0.26 21.07 -11.44
CA ALA A 166 -0.82 21.79 -12.12
C ALA A 166 -0.51 22.08 -13.60
N GLN A 167 0.78 22.20 -13.95
CA GLN A 167 1.23 22.43 -15.33
C GLN A 167 1.57 21.14 -16.10
N SER A 168 1.58 19.97 -15.45
CA SER A 168 2.07 18.73 -16.06
C SER A 168 1.25 18.25 -17.26
N GLY A 169 -0.05 18.57 -17.30
CA GLY A 169 -0.99 18.03 -18.30
C GLY A 169 -1.16 16.50 -18.24
N SER A 170 -0.66 15.85 -17.19
CA SER A 170 -0.73 14.40 -17.04
C SER A 170 -2.19 13.96 -16.81
N PRO A 171 -2.68 12.92 -17.51
CA PRO A 171 -4.03 12.41 -17.30
C PRO A 171 -4.18 11.82 -15.89
N LEU A 172 -5.30 12.10 -15.23
CA LEU A 172 -5.66 11.45 -13.98
C LEU A 172 -6.13 10.03 -14.25
N VAL A 173 -5.44 9.05 -13.68
CA VAL A 173 -5.72 7.62 -13.81
C VAL A 173 -5.69 6.93 -12.44
N PHE A 174 -6.31 5.76 -12.34
CA PHE A 174 -6.10 4.89 -11.19
C PHE A 174 -4.65 4.35 -11.23
N SER A 175 -3.89 4.53 -10.15
CA SER A 175 -2.47 4.19 -10.09
C SER A 175 -2.16 3.43 -8.81
N ASN A 176 -1.12 2.59 -8.86
CA ASN A 176 -0.61 1.84 -7.70
C ASN A 176 0.07 2.75 -6.67
N ASN A 177 0.76 3.82 -7.12
CA ASN A 177 1.46 4.82 -6.31
C ASN A 177 2.58 4.32 -5.38
N ASP A 178 2.82 3.01 -5.29
CA ASP A 178 3.84 2.38 -4.44
C ASP A 178 4.58 1.28 -5.21
N LEU A 179 4.94 1.58 -6.47
CA LEU A 179 5.57 0.62 -7.35
C LEU A 179 7.07 0.54 -7.08
N HIS A 180 7.46 -0.45 -6.32
CA HIS A 180 8.86 -0.81 -6.09
C HIS A 180 9.04 -2.33 -6.15
N GLU A 181 10.29 -2.80 -6.15
CA GLU A 181 10.69 -4.21 -6.32
C GLU A 181 10.02 -5.14 -5.30
N GLY A 182 9.82 -4.67 -4.07
CA GLY A 182 9.14 -5.41 -3.00
C GLY A 182 7.65 -5.68 -3.27
N ASN A 183 7.01 -4.86 -4.10
CA ASN A 183 5.63 -5.03 -4.54
C ASN A 183 5.53 -5.74 -5.90
N LEU A 184 6.64 -6.19 -6.49
CA LEU A 184 6.67 -6.94 -7.74
C LEU A 184 7.01 -8.40 -7.49
N LEU A 185 6.04 -9.29 -7.73
CA LEU A 185 6.13 -10.70 -7.39
C LEU A 185 6.42 -11.56 -8.62
N TYR A 186 7.52 -12.30 -8.57
CA TYR A 186 7.84 -13.35 -9.53
C TYR A 186 7.12 -14.64 -9.13
N VAL A 187 6.07 -15.00 -9.85
CA VAL A 187 5.24 -16.19 -9.60
C VAL A 187 5.83 -17.38 -10.35
N MET A 188 5.84 -18.57 -9.71
CA MET A 188 6.46 -19.82 -10.20
C MET A 188 6.01 -20.28 -11.61
N VAL A 189 4.94 -19.69 -12.18
CA VAL A 189 4.47 -19.88 -13.57
C VAL A 189 4.98 -18.81 -14.54
N SER A 190 6.13 -18.19 -14.26
CA SER A 190 6.76 -17.14 -15.08
C SER A 190 5.86 -15.93 -15.35
N LYS A 191 5.08 -15.52 -14.35
CA LYS A 191 4.24 -14.30 -14.42
C LYS A 191 4.68 -13.31 -13.35
N LEU A 192 4.71 -12.04 -13.72
CA LEU A 192 4.93 -10.92 -12.81
C LEU A 192 3.57 -10.40 -12.32
N LEU A 193 3.47 -10.10 -11.03
CA LEU A 193 2.27 -9.54 -10.41
C LEU A 193 2.64 -8.31 -9.56
N ILE A 194 1.84 -7.24 -9.64
CA ILE A 194 1.98 -6.07 -8.75
C ILE A 194 1.08 -6.27 -7.54
N ARG A 195 1.63 -6.16 -6.33
CA ARG A 195 0.85 -6.05 -5.10
C ARG A 195 0.28 -4.62 -5.02
N VAL A 196 -1.05 -4.53 -5.00
CA VAL A 196 -1.81 -3.27 -4.92
C VAL A 196 -2.43 -3.13 -3.53
#